data_AF-A0A7X3VJI0-F1
#
_entry.id   AF-A0A7X3VJI0-F1
#
_cell.length_a   1.000
_cell.length_b   1.000
_cell.length_c   1.000
_cell.angle_alpha   90.00
_cell.angle_beta   90.00
_cell.angle_gamma   90.00
#
_symmetry.space_group_name_H-M   'P 1'
#
loop_
_entity.id
_entity.type
_entity.pdbx_description
1 polymer ?
#
loop_
_entity_poly.entity_id
_entity_poly.type
_entity_poly.pdbx_seq_one_letter_code
_entity_poly.pdbx_strand_id
1 'polypeptide(L)'
;RLSPAAMYDLATQAWAGTDLYGVTDFFEDARQYRRTLIDYFYDKDAFSSRQWFASDKGTINLDDLPRFVYQRASLWTNASRALPDLQLLLLLNILLFLATFAIFVRQEI
;
A
#
# COMPACT_ATOMS: atom_id res chain seq x y z
N ARG A 1 -14.67 11.93 4.39
CA ARG A 1 -14.87 10.47 4.60
C ARG A 1 -16.34 10.03 4.60
N LEU A 2 -17.32 10.92 4.79
CA LEU A 2 -18.75 10.54 4.84
C LEU A 2 -19.50 10.69 3.51
N SER A 3 -18.86 11.10 2.41
CA SER A 3 -19.54 11.12 1.11
C SER A 3 -19.54 9.72 0.48
N PRO A 4 -20.67 9.24 -0.06
CA PRO A 4 -20.75 7.92 -0.68
C PRO A 4 -19.71 7.71 -1.78
N ALA A 5 -19.48 8.72 -2.63
CA ALA A 5 -18.48 8.65 -3.69
C ALA A 5 -17.06 8.43 -3.16
N ALA A 6 -16.68 9.08 -2.06
CA ALA A 6 -15.35 8.91 -1.49
C ALA A 6 -15.16 7.52 -0.88
N MET A 7 -16.21 6.91 -0.33
CA MET A 7 -16.13 5.56 0.22
C MET A 7 -16.03 4.49 -0.88
N TYR A 8 -16.72 4.67 -2.01
CA TYR A 8 -16.55 3.81 -3.19
C TYR A 8 -15.13 3.89 -3.78
N ASP A 9 -14.57 5.09 -3.87
CA ASP A 9 -13.20 5.32 -4.33
C ASP A 9 -12.18 4.64 -3.41
N LEU A 10 -12.32 4.83 -2.08
CA LEU A 10 -11.46 4.19 -1.09
C LEU A 10 -11.55 2.65 -1.15
N ALA A 11 -12.75 2.09 -1.28
CA ALA A 11 -12.93 0.65 -1.42
C ALA A 11 -12.26 0.10 -2.69
N THR A 12 -12.38 0.84 -3.80
CA THR A 12 -11.79 0.44 -5.08
C THR A 12 -10.25 0.53 -5.04
N GLN A 13 -9.70 1.56 -4.40
CA GLN A 13 -8.26 1.70 -4.17
C GLN A 13 -7.71 0.57 -3.31
N ALA A 14 -8.41 0.20 -2.23
CA ALA A 14 -8.02 -0.92 -1.40
C ALA A 14 -8.08 -2.26 -2.14
N TRP A 15 -9.10 -2.48 -2.97
CA TRP A 15 -9.19 -3.66 -3.83
C TRP A 15 -8.09 -3.74 -4.88
N ALA A 16 -7.76 -2.61 -5.50
CA ALA A 16 -6.65 -2.51 -6.44
C ALA A 16 -5.28 -2.64 -5.76
N GLY A 17 -5.21 -2.58 -4.42
CA GLY A 17 -3.98 -2.56 -3.64
C GLY A 17 -3.18 -1.28 -3.82
N THR A 18 -3.85 -0.19 -4.20
CA THR A 18 -3.27 1.15 -4.39
C THR A 18 -3.73 2.12 -3.30
N ASP A 19 -4.24 1.58 -2.19
CA ASP A 19 -4.64 2.35 -1.03
C ASP A 19 -3.42 2.90 -0.28
N LEU A 20 -3.72 3.76 0.69
CA LEU A 20 -2.70 4.37 1.53
C LEU A 20 -1.82 3.31 2.22
N TYR A 21 -2.41 2.17 2.61
CA TYR A 21 -1.67 1.08 3.23
C TYR A 21 -0.72 0.39 2.25
N GLY A 22 -1.13 0.17 0.99
CA GLY A 22 -0.23 -0.35 -0.05
C GLY A 22 0.98 0.55 -0.30
N VAL A 23 0.80 1.87 -0.24
CA VAL A 23 1.90 2.84 -0.32
C VAL A 23 2.82 2.75 0.88
N THR A 24 2.28 2.64 2.11
CA THR A 24 3.12 2.49 3.31
C THR A 24 3.89 1.18 3.32
N ASP A 25 3.27 0.08 2.88
CA ASP A 25 3.90 -1.24 2.80
C ASP A 25 5.07 -1.20 1.80
N PHE A 26 4.89 -0.55 0.64
CA PHE A 26 5.98 -0.31 -0.31
C PHE A 26 7.14 0.51 0.28
N PHE A 27 6.84 1.59 1.02
CA PHE A 27 7.88 2.38 1.64
C PHE A 27 8.67 1.61 2.69
N GLU A 28 8.02 0.70 3.43
CA GLU A 28 8.70 -0.13 4.41
C GLU A 28 9.63 -1.16 3.74
N ASP A 29 9.15 -1.85 2.70
CA ASP A 29 9.97 -2.76 1.88
C ASP A 29 11.18 -2.03 1.27
N ALA A 30 10.97 -0.80 0.75
CA ALA A 30 12.03 0.01 0.19
C ALA A 30 13.06 0.44 1.25
N ARG A 31 12.62 0.76 2.47
CA ARG A 31 13.53 1.07 3.59
C ARG A 31 14.33 -0.15 4.00
N GLN A 32 13.71 -1.33 4.06
CA GLN A 32 14.40 -2.57 4.38
C GLN A 32 15.45 -2.89 3.31
N TYR A 33 15.07 -2.79 2.03
CA TYR A 33 16.00 -3.00 0.93
C TYR A 33 17.19 -2.03 0.96
N ARG A 34 16.96 -0.76 1.28
CA ARG A 34 18.05 0.21 1.47
C ARG A 34 19.04 -0.24 2.55
N ARG A 35 18.57 -0.79 3.67
CA ARG A 35 19.46 -1.30 4.73
C ARG A 35 20.29 -2.47 4.20
N THR A 36 19.64 -3.45 3.55
CA THR A 36 20.33 -4.58 2.92
C THR A 36 21.38 -4.15 1.91
N LEU A 37 21.10 -3.14 1.09
CA LEU A 37 22.08 -2.58 0.14
C LEU A 37 23.27 -1.93 0.85
N ILE A 38 23.01 -1.16 1.90
CA ILE A 38 24.07 -0.52 2.69
C ILE A 38 24.94 -1.59 3.36
N ASP A 39 24.32 -2.60 3.96
CA ASP A 39 25.02 -3.72 4.60
C ASP A 39 25.87 -4.49 3.57
N TYR A 40 25.35 -4.75 2.37
CA TYR A 40 26.10 -5.33 1.26
C TYR A 40 27.32 -4.49 0.89
N PHE A 41 27.18 -3.16 0.80
CA PHE A 41 28.32 -2.28 0.52
C PHE A 41 29.35 -2.22 1.65
N TYR A 42 28.93 -2.37 2.91
CA TYR A 42 29.86 -2.52 4.03
C TYR A 42 30.59 -3.87 3.98
N ASP A 43 29.89 -4.98 3.73
CA ASP A 43 30.48 -6.32 3.62
C ASP A 43 31.52 -6.43 2.50
N LYS A 44 31.30 -5.70 1.40
CA LYS A 44 32.24 -5.60 0.27
C LYS A 44 33.36 -4.59 0.47
N ASP A 45 33.46 -3.94 1.63
CA ASP A 45 34.37 -2.81 1.88
C ASP A 45 34.26 -1.73 0.78
N ALA A 46 33.08 -1.60 0.17
CA ALA A 46 32.90 -0.77 -1.02
C ALA A 46 33.17 0.70 -0.68
N PHE A 47 32.71 1.18 0.48
CA PHE A 47 32.89 2.56 0.92
C PHE A 47 34.35 2.96 1.22
N SER A 48 35.23 2.00 1.49
CA SER A 48 36.67 2.22 1.69
C SER A 48 37.48 1.88 0.44
N SER A 49 36.86 1.28 -0.58
CA SER A 49 37.52 0.87 -1.81
C SER A 49 37.98 2.08 -2.64
N ARG A 50 39.11 1.92 -3.33
CA ARG A 50 39.61 2.94 -4.27
C ARG A 50 38.60 3.23 -5.39
N GLN A 51 37.81 2.23 -5.79
CA GLN A 51 36.79 2.30 -6.84
C GLN A 51 35.61 3.22 -6.44
N TRP A 52 35.39 3.42 -5.14
CA TRP A 52 34.39 4.36 -4.64
C TRP A 52 34.80 5.83 -4.80
N PHE A 53 36.11 6.11 -4.70
CA PHE A 53 36.65 7.47 -4.74
C PHE A 53 37.28 7.85 -6.09
N ALA A 54 37.68 6.89 -6.91
CA ALA A 54 38.31 7.10 -8.20
C ALA A 54 37.42 6.55 -9.33
N SER A 55 37.35 7.27 -10.45
CA SER A 55 36.61 6.85 -11.66
C SER A 55 37.28 5.66 -12.41
N ASP A 56 38.17 4.94 -11.74
CA ASP A 56 38.82 3.74 -12.23
C ASP A 56 37.78 2.61 -12.30
N LYS A 57 37.46 2.22 -13.53
CA LYS A 57 36.51 1.17 -13.88
C LYS A 57 37.17 -0.21 -13.72
N GLY A 58 37.53 -0.56 -12.49
CA GLY A 58 37.78 -1.97 -12.16
C GLY A 58 36.55 -2.82 -12.49
N THR A 59 36.75 -4.10 -12.80
CA THR A 59 35.65 -5.02 -13.10
C THR A 59 34.86 -5.30 -11.81
N ILE A 60 33.67 -4.69 -11.67
CA ILE A 60 32.78 -4.91 -10.52
C ILE A 60 31.94 -6.16 -10.79
N ASN A 61 32.02 -7.15 -9.90
CA ASN A 61 31.09 -8.28 -9.91
C ASN A 61 29.76 -7.84 -9.28
N LEU A 62 28.69 -7.88 -10.05
CA LEU A 62 27.33 -7.51 -9.62
C LEU A 62 26.39 -8.71 -9.56
N ASP A 63 26.88 -9.92 -9.79
CA ASP A 63 26.07 -11.13 -9.85
C ASP A 63 25.41 -11.46 -8.50
N ASP A 64 26.01 -10.98 -7.39
CA ASP A 64 25.53 -11.15 -6.03
C ASP A 64 24.79 -9.91 -5.48
N LEU A 65 24.50 -8.90 -6.32
CA LEU A 65 23.80 -7.70 -5.89
C LEU A 65 22.38 -8.06 -5.40
N PRO A 66 22.00 -7.62 -4.18
CA PRO A 66 20.65 -7.89 -3.68
C PRO A 66 19.63 -7.22 -4.58
N ARG A 67 18.67 -8.01 -5.07
CA ARG A 67 17.56 -7.51 -5.89
C ARG A 67 16.41 -7.07 -5.01
N PHE A 68 15.82 -5.94 -5.35
CA PHE A 68 14.57 -5.52 -4.73
C PHE A 68 13.46 -6.50 -5.12
N VAL A 69 12.79 -7.06 -4.13
CA VAL A 69 11.62 -7.91 -4.30
C VAL A 69 10.48 -7.30 -3.51
N TYR A 70 9.51 -6.74 -4.21
CA TYR A 70 8.32 -6.20 -3.57
C TYR A 70 7.37 -7.34 -3.21
N GLN A 71 7.10 -7.52 -1.92
CA GLN A 71 6.14 -8.51 -1.45
C GLN A 71 4.77 -7.83 -1.34
N ARG A 72 4.08 -7.73 -2.49
CA ARG A 72 2.72 -7.17 -2.51
C ARG A 72 1.84 -7.95 -1.54
N ALA A 73 1.19 -7.24 -0.61
CA ALA A 73 0.20 -7.82 0.28
C ALA A 73 -0.86 -8.59 -0.54
N SER A 74 -1.25 -9.76 -0.04
CA SER A 74 -2.21 -10.59 -0.76
C SER A 74 -3.51 -9.83 -1.00
N LEU A 75 -4.17 -10.08 -2.14
CA LEU A 75 -5.46 -9.46 -2.46
C LEU A 75 -6.49 -9.68 -1.33
N TRP A 76 -6.37 -10.79 -0.60
CA TRP A 76 -7.21 -11.12 0.55
C TRP A 76 -6.94 -10.22 1.76
N THR A 77 -5.67 -9.93 2.05
CA THR A 77 -5.27 -8.99 3.12
C THR A 77 -5.75 -7.57 2.82
N ASN A 78 -5.69 -7.16 1.55
CA ASN A 78 -6.17 -5.85 1.15
C ASN A 78 -7.70 -5.77 1.18
N ALA A 79 -8.39 -6.83 0.76
CA ALA A 79 -9.85 -6.93 0.87
C ALA A 79 -10.34 -6.91 2.33
N SER A 80 -9.60 -7.53 3.26
CA SER A 80 -9.95 -7.48 4.69
C SER A 80 -9.75 -6.09 5.30
N ARG A 81 -8.80 -5.31 4.80
CA ARG A 81 -8.59 -3.91 5.22
C ARG A 81 -9.73 -2.99 4.74
N ALA A 82 -10.35 -3.28 3.60
CA ALA A 82 -11.46 -2.50 3.02
C ALA A 82 -12.85 -2.81 3.64
N LEU A 83 -12.97 -3.98 4.29
CA LEU A 83 -14.22 -4.50 4.87
C LEU A 83 -14.96 -3.53 5.82
N PRO A 84 -14.31 -2.85 6.77
CA PRO A 84 -15.01 -1.93 7.69
C PRO A 84 -15.62 -0.71 6.97
N ASP A 85 -14.93 -0.17 5.97
CA ASP A 85 -15.46 0.97 5.18
C ASP A 85 -16.66 0.53 4.33
N LEU A 86 -16.61 -0.65 3.72
CA LEU A 86 -17.74 -1.23 2.99
C LEU A 86 -18.95 -1.52 3.89
N GLN A 87 -18.72 -2.04 5.09
CA GLN A 87 -19.77 -2.28 6.08
C GLN A 87 -20.44 -0.98 6.51
N LEU A 88 -19.67 0.07 6.77
CA LEU A 88 -20.21 1.38 7.11
C LEU A 88 -21.07 1.95 5.97
N LEU A 89 -20.62 1.81 4.72
CA LEU A 89 -21.37 2.26 3.54
C LEU A 89 -22.70 1.50 3.37
N LEU A 90 -22.69 0.19 3.61
CA LEU A 90 -23.90 -0.63 3.59
C LEU A 90 -24.89 -0.18 4.68
N LEU A 91 -24.42 0.01 5.91
CA LEU A 91 -25.25 0.47 7.03
C LEU A 91 -25.85 1.86 6.75
N LEU A 92 -25.06 2.78 6.20
CA LEU A 92 -25.54 4.11 5.84
C LEU A 92 -26.63 4.06 4.77
N ASN A 93 -26.46 3.22 3.74
CA ASN A 93 -27.47 3.02 2.70
C ASN A 93 -28.76 2.44 3.27
N ILE A 94 -28.67 1.43 4.14
CA ILE A 94 -29.85 0.83 4.80
C ILE A 94 -30.57 1.89 5.64
N LEU A 95 -29.84 2.70 6.41
CA LEU A 95 -30.43 3.73 7.26
C LEU A 95 -31.14 4.80 6.43
N LEU A 96 -30.51 5.29 5.36
CA LEU A 96 -31.12 6.26 4.45
C LEU A 96 -32.36 5.69 3.74
N PHE A 97 -32.30 4.42 3.33
CA PHE A 97 -33.44 3.72 2.74
C PHE A 97 -34.60 3.61 3.73
N LEU A 98 -34.35 3.17 4.96
CA LEU A 98 -35.36 3.06 6.01
C LEU A 98 -35.95 4.42 6.38
N ALA A 99 -35.13 5.47 6.47
CA ALA A 99 -35.60 6.82 6.74
C ALA A 99 -36.53 7.33 5.62
N THR A 100 -36.13 7.12 4.37
CA THR A 100 -36.94 7.51 3.20
C THR A 100 -38.26 6.73 3.18
N PHE A 101 -38.20 5.41 3.33
CA PHE A 101 -39.39 4.55 3.42
C PHE A 101 -40.34 5.00 4.53
N ALA A 102 -39.82 5.29 5.73
CA ALA A 102 -40.63 5.76 6.85
C ALA A 102 -41.30 7.11 6.57
N ILE A 103 -40.61 8.03 5.88
CA ILE A 103 -41.19 9.32 5.47
C ILE A 103 -42.35 9.11 4.50
N PHE A 104 -42.18 8.27 3.48
CA PHE A 104 -43.22 7.98 2.49
C PHE A 104 -44.44 7.31 3.12
N VAL A 105 -44.24 6.30 3.98
CA VAL A 105 -45.33 5.66 4.72
C VAL A 105 -46.10 6.68 5.58
N ARG A 106 -45.40 7.66 6.15
CA ARG A 106 -46.04 8.72 6.96
C ARG A 106 -46.82 9.74 6.12
N GLN A 107 -46.51 9.90 4.83
CA GLN A 107 -47.19 10.81 3.91
C GLN A 107 -48.37 10.16 3.19
N GLU A 108 -48.39 8.83 3.07
CA GLU A 108 -49.50 8.06 2.49
C GLU A 108 -50.65 7.80 3.49
N ILE A 109 -50.50 8.20 4.77
CA ILE A 109 -51.52 8.13 5.83
C ILE A 109 -52.22 9.48 6.00
#